data_AF-A0A4Q7Z7R9-F1
#
_entry.id   AF-A0A4Q7Z7R9-F1
#
_cell.length_a   1.000
_cell.length_b   1.000
_cell.length_c   1.000
_cell.angle_alpha   90.00
_cell.angle_beta   90.00
_cell.angle_gamma   90.00
#
_symmetry.space_group_name_H-M   'P 1'
#
loop_
_entity.id
_entity.type
_entity.pdbx_description
1 polymer ?
#
loop_
_entity_poly.entity_id
_entity_poly.type
_entity_poly.pdbx_seq_one_letter_code
_entity_poly.pdbx_strand_id
1 'polypeptide(L)'
;MVSDSPRKKAIRARMTETGENYTTAARALDAVAARPAVAVLEIDPQLLVPYPDELIRPEGASSRWTPVVAEELGWRVLPADATPQQRAQVEAHWRPVSPARPCRCSGKCLHALQCGEDDDGPDRCPGLYIHVDRYPGGMFAVADWQDEYECNVCGEALTTSVELPAIPWGEAGPNGTIVYDNVRHPNFSEGGYDDGYDPGCFECGAKAGYRCTCGDEPEPEGCEECGAGGPYGCNC
;
A
#
# COMPACT_ATOMS: atom_id res chain seq x y z
N MET A 1 32.66 17.88 29.18
CA MET A 1 32.57 16.42 28.98
C MET A 1 31.18 15.98 29.41
N VAL A 2 30.24 15.87 28.46
CA VAL A 2 28.88 15.37 28.76
C VAL A 2 29.00 13.87 28.96
N SER A 3 28.62 13.35 30.12
CA SER A 3 28.78 11.92 30.41
C SER A 3 27.85 11.13 29.49
N ASP A 4 28.43 10.34 28.59
CA ASP A 4 27.77 9.40 27.67
C ASP A 4 27.18 8.18 28.41
N SER A 5 26.80 8.36 29.67
CA SER A 5 26.38 7.35 30.64
C SER A 5 25.05 6.67 30.25
N PRO A 6 24.01 7.43 29.84
CA PRO A 6 22.74 6.82 29.42
C PRO A 6 22.89 5.98 28.15
N ARG A 7 23.66 6.48 27.17
CA ARG A 7 23.91 5.78 25.90
C ARG A 7 24.68 4.48 26.12
N LYS A 8 25.75 4.52 26.90
CA LYS A 8 26.51 3.30 27.26
C LYS A 8 25.67 2.29 28.02
N LYS A 9 24.75 2.74 28.89
CA LYS A 9 23.80 1.85 29.58
C LYS A 9 22.84 1.17 28.59
N ALA A 10 22.29 1.92 27.63
CA ALA A 10 21.40 1.37 26.61
C ALA A 10 22.11 0.34 25.71
N ILE A 11 23.35 0.63 25.28
CA ILE A 11 24.15 -0.31 24.48
C ILE A 11 24.38 -1.62 25.27
N ARG A 12 24.76 -1.54 26.55
CA ARG A 12 24.99 -2.72 27.38
C ARG A 12 23.72 -3.54 27.64
N ALA A 13 22.58 -2.88 27.84
CA ALA A 13 21.30 -3.55 27.99
C ALA A 13 20.96 -4.37 26.74
N ARG A 14 21.09 -3.77 25.56
CA ARG A 14 20.88 -4.45 24.27
C ARG A 14 21.85 -5.61 24.08
N MET A 15 23.15 -5.42 24.34
CA MET A 15 24.13 -6.53 24.25
C MET A 15 23.75 -7.73 25.13
N THR A 16 23.18 -7.47 26.31
CA THR A 16 22.73 -8.52 27.24
C THR A 16 21.50 -9.25 26.72
N GLU A 17 20.59 -8.52 26.07
CA GLU A 17 19.34 -9.03 25.53
C GLU A 17 19.53 -9.80 24.21
N THR A 18 20.37 -9.30 23.31
CA THR A 18 20.51 -9.82 21.94
C THR A 18 21.75 -10.68 21.74
N GLY A 19 22.72 -10.65 22.67
CA GLY A 19 24.02 -11.27 22.49
C GLY A 19 24.91 -10.58 21.44
N GLU A 20 24.49 -9.43 20.92
CA GLU A 20 25.25 -8.65 19.95
C GLU A 20 26.53 -8.05 20.56
N ASN A 21 27.55 -7.83 19.74
CA ASN A 21 28.73 -7.08 20.16
C ASN A 21 28.41 -5.57 20.30
N TYR A 22 29.27 -4.84 21.00
CA TYR A 22 29.07 -3.42 21.32
C TYR A 22 28.85 -2.55 20.07
N THR A 23 29.61 -2.77 19.00
CA THR A 23 29.52 -1.98 17.77
C THR A 23 28.21 -2.21 17.01
N THR A 24 27.73 -3.46 16.97
CA THR A 24 26.43 -3.79 16.37
C THR A 24 25.29 -3.19 17.18
N ALA A 25 25.32 -3.34 18.51
CA ALA A 25 24.32 -2.76 19.40
C ALA A 25 24.29 -1.22 19.33
N ALA A 26 25.46 -0.58 19.24
CA ALA A 26 25.56 0.87 19.09
C ALA A 26 24.98 1.36 17.75
N ARG A 27 25.34 0.72 16.63
CA ARG A 27 24.80 1.06 15.31
C ARG A 27 23.29 0.86 15.23
N ALA A 28 22.77 -0.20 15.84
CA ALA A 28 21.34 -0.45 15.87
C ALA A 28 20.59 0.65 16.64
N LEU A 29 21.12 1.10 17.78
CA LEU A 29 20.53 2.21 18.54
C LEU A 29 20.64 3.55 17.80
N ASP A 30 21.77 3.81 17.15
CA ASP A 30 21.95 5.01 16.35
C ASP A 30 21.02 4.99 15.11
N ALA A 31 20.77 3.82 14.51
CA ALA A 31 19.81 3.66 13.41
C ALA A 31 18.36 3.87 13.85
N VAL A 32 17.99 3.44 15.06
CA VAL A 32 16.67 3.71 15.65
C VAL A 32 16.51 5.21 15.96
N ALA A 33 17.57 5.88 16.43
CA ALA A 33 17.55 7.32 16.69
C ALA A 33 17.60 8.18 15.41
N ALA A 34 18.19 7.67 14.34
CA ALA A 34 18.31 8.33 13.03
C ALA A 34 17.13 8.03 12.09
N ARG A 35 16.30 7.03 12.41
CA ARG A 35 14.98 6.91 11.79
C ARG A 35 14.23 8.20 12.09
N PRO A 36 13.74 8.94 11.08
CA PRO A 36 12.82 10.03 11.37
C PRO A 36 11.72 9.41 12.22
N ALA A 37 11.50 9.99 13.40
CA ALA A 37 10.27 9.73 14.10
C ALA A 37 9.19 10.13 13.10
N VAL A 38 8.60 9.14 12.42
CA VAL A 38 7.22 9.27 11.98
C VAL A 38 6.55 9.60 13.29
N ALA A 39 6.23 10.89 13.46
CA ALA A 39 5.38 11.29 14.53
C ALA A 39 4.20 10.36 14.37
N VAL A 40 4.05 9.43 15.32
CA VAL A 40 2.73 8.98 15.68
C VAL A 40 2.10 10.29 16.14
N LEU A 41 1.56 11.05 15.18
CA LEU A 41 0.51 12.01 15.45
C LEU A 41 -0.42 11.22 16.37
N GLU A 42 -0.86 11.82 17.47
CA GLU A 42 -1.89 11.19 18.30
C GLU A 42 -3.12 11.01 17.40
N ILE A 43 -3.17 9.90 16.65
CA ILE A 43 -4.27 9.56 15.78
C ILE A 43 -5.38 9.21 16.74
N ASP A 44 -6.47 9.97 16.68
CA ASP A 44 -7.65 9.70 17.48
C ASP A 44 -8.09 8.24 17.25
N PRO A 45 -8.09 7.39 18.30
CA PRO A 45 -8.53 6.00 18.21
C PRO A 45 -9.94 5.81 17.67
N GLN A 46 -10.79 6.85 17.73
CA GLN A 46 -12.12 6.82 17.13
C GLN A 46 -12.10 7.01 15.61
N LEU A 47 -11.05 7.65 15.07
CA LEU A 47 -10.82 7.75 13.62
C LEU A 47 -10.20 6.47 13.05
N LEU A 48 -9.62 5.62 13.92
CA LEU A 48 -8.98 4.33 13.61
C LEU A 48 -9.96 3.17 13.43
N VAL A 49 -11.26 3.43 13.52
CA VAL A 49 -12.29 2.42 13.24
C VAL A 49 -12.25 2.14 11.73
N PRO A 50 -11.71 0.98 11.31
CA PRO A 50 -12.10 -0.32 11.86
C PRO A 50 -10.98 -1.21 12.48
N TYR A 51 -9.72 -0.76 12.61
CA TYR A 51 -8.56 -1.65 12.86
C TYR A 51 -7.66 -1.28 14.05
N PRO A 52 -8.20 -1.10 15.27
CA PRO A 52 -7.40 -0.70 16.43
C PRO A 52 -6.33 -1.73 16.84
N ASP A 53 -6.54 -3.00 16.48
CA ASP A 53 -5.63 -4.13 16.74
C ASP A 53 -4.41 -4.18 15.81
N GLU A 54 -4.38 -3.43 14.71
CA GLU A 54 -3.25 -3.43 13.76
C GLU A 54 -2.15 -2.43 14.10
N LEU A 55 -2.38 -1.57 15.09
CA LEU A 55 -1.39 -0.61 15.59
C LEU A 55 -0.44 -1.22 16.63
N ILE A 56 -0.92 -2.24 17.35
CA ILE A 56 -0.17 -2.92 18.40
C ILE A 56 0.14 -4.31 17.91
N ARG A 57 1.44 -4.67 17.88
CA ARG A 57 1.85 -6.01 17.51
C ARG A 57 1.18 -7.05 18.41
N PRO A 58 0.38 -7.98 17.88
CA PRO A 58 -0.21 -9.02 18.70
C PRO A 58 0.84 -9.96 19.28
N GLU A 59 0.57 -10.49 20.46
CA GLU A 59 1.42 -11.51 21.08
C GLU A 59 1.45 -12.76 20.19
N GLY A 60 2.65 -13.20 19.79
CA GLY A 60 2.81 -14.30 18.82
C GLY A 60 2.77 -13.90 17.34
N ALA A 61 2.72 -12.60 17.02
CA ALA A 61 2.78 -12.15 15.63
C ALA A 61 4.07 -12.62 14.93
N SER A 62 3.92 -13.09 13.68
CA SER A 62 5.02 -13.58 12.86
C SER A 62 6.10 -12.51 12.65
N SER A 63 7.29 -12.92 12.22
CA SER A 63 8.37 -12.00 11.85
C SER A 63 8.03 -11.12 10.64
N ARG A 64 6.99 -11.45 9.87
CA ARG A 64 6.50 -10.67 8.72
C ARG A 64 5.41 -9.67 9.09
N TRP A 65 5.02 -9.59 10.37
CA TRP A 65 4.04 -8.60 10.80
C TRP A 65 4.62 -7.19 10.64
N THR A 66 3.91 -6.33 9.92
CA THR A 66 4.19 -4.90 9.80
C THR A 66 3.08 -4.12 10.48
N PRO A 67 3.42 -3.09 11.28
CA PRO A 67 2.43 -2.19 11.85
C PRO A 67 1.70 -1.48 10.72
N VAL A 68 0.41 -1.24 10.91
CA VAL A 68 -0.35 -0.40 9.99
C VAL A 68 0.09 1.05 10.14
N VAL A 69 0.40 1.70 9.01
CA VAL A 69 0.77 3.12 8.97
C VAL A 69 -0.47 4.00 8.76
N ALA A 70 -0.37 5.30 9.06
CA ALA A 70 -1.51 6.23 8.98
C ALA A 70 -2.13 6.27 7.57
N GLU A 71 -1.29 6.11 6.54
CA GLU A 71 -1.68 6.10 5.14
C GLU A 71 -2.58 4.89 4.79
N GLU A 72 -2.37 3.75 5.44
CA GLU A 72 -3.17 2.53 5.26
C GLU A 72 -4.54 2.64 5.91
N LEU A 73 -4.76 3.60 6.82
CA LEU A 73 -6.04 3.79 7.54
C LEU A 73 -7.03 4.68 6.78
N GLY A 74 -6.58 5.32 5.70
CA GLY A 74 -7.41 6.12 4.80
C GLY A 74 -7.63 7.55 5.29
N TRP A 75 -8.32 8.37 4.50
CA TRP A 75 -8.33 9.82 4.73
C TRP A 75 -9.00 10.27 6.03
N ARG A 76 -9.86 9.42 6.62
CA ARG A 76 -10.59 9.76 7.85
C ARG A 76 -9.70 9.92 9.07
N VAL A 77 -8.48 9.37 9.05
CA VAL A 77 -7.50 9.57 10.12
C VAL A 77 -6.68 10.85 9.97
N LEU A 78 -6.82 11.55 8.84
CA LEU A 78 -6.09 12.80 8.60
C LEU A 78 -6.71 13.96 9.40
N PRO A 79 -5.90 14.98 9.73
CA PRO A 79 -6.41 16.25 10.28
C PRO A 79 -7.52 16.86 9.43
N ALA A 80 -8.45 17.59 10.06
CA ALA A 80 -9.57 18.20 9.37
C ALA A 80 -9.16 19.19 8.26
N ASP A 81 -7.96 19.77 8.37
CA ASP A 81 -7.34 20.70 7.43
C ASP A 81 -6.44 20.00 6.38
N ALA A 82 -6.41 18.66 6.34
CA ALA A 82 -5.67 17.92 5.33
C ALA A 82 -6.13 18.30 3.91
N THR A 83 -5.16 18.51 3.03
CA THR A 83 -5.40 18.95 1.65
C THR A 83 -6.10 17.87 0.82
N PRO A 84 -6.77 18.22 -0.29
CA PRO A 84 -7.33 17.24 -1.21
C PRO A 84 -6.33 16.18 -1.66
N GLN A 85 -5.10 16.61 -2.00
CA GLN A 85 -4.00 15.72 -2.36
C GLN A 85 -3.66 14.72 -1.25
N GLN A 86 -3.51 15.17 0.01
CA GLN A 86 -3.20 14.28 1.12
C GLN A 86 -4.30 13.22 1.32
N ARG A 87 -5.57 13.63 1.21
CA ARG A 87 -6.71 12.72 1.30
C ARG A 87 -6.72 11.70 0.17
N ALA A 88 -6.47 12.14 -1.07
CA ALA A 88 -6.39 11.26 -2.23
C ALA A 88 -5.25 10.24 -2.12
N GLN A 89 -4.07 10.68 -1.68
CA GLN A 89 -2.90 9.82 -1.53
C GLN A 89 -3.17 8.64 -0.59
N VAL A 90 -3.72 8.92 0.59
CA VAL A 90 -4.02 7.85 1.56
C VAL A 90 -5.22 6.99 1.15
N GLU A 91 -6.18 7.57 0.40
CA GLU A 91 -7.30 6.81 -0.16
C GLU A 91 -6.83 5.83 -1.25
N ALA A 92 -5.83 6.20 -2.06
CA ALA A 92 -5.21 5.35 -3.08
C ALA A 92 -4.24 4.29 -2.52
N HIS A 93 -3.84 4.40 -1.25
CA HIS A 93 -2.95 3.44 -0.59
C HIS A 93 -3.74 2.32 0.09
N TRP A 94 -3.82 1.15 -0.54
CA TRP A 94 -4.73 0.09 -0.12
C TRP A 94 -4.04 -1.08 0.60
N ARG A 95 -4.66 -1.53 1.69
CA ARG A 95 -4.35 -2.81 2.34
C ARG A 95 -5.61 -3.66 2.41
N PRO A 96 -5.64 -4.81 1.71
CA PRO A 96 -6.78 -5.72 1.79
C PRO A 96 -6.95 -6.28 3.21
N VAL A 97 -8.20 -6.48 3.62
CA VAL A 97 -8.53 -7.16 4.88
C VAL A 97 -9.41 -8.37 4.61
N SER A 98 -9.45 -9.31 5.55
CA SER A 98 -10.33 -10.47 5.42
C SER A 98 -11.81 -10.04 5.42
N PRO A 99 -12.72 -10.83 4.79
CA PRO A 99 -14.14 -10.49 4.73
C PRO A 99 -14.85 -10.33 6.08
N ALA A 100 -14.26 -10.87 7.16
CA ALA A 100 -14.80 -10.74 8.50
C ALA A 100 -14.54 -9.35 9.12
N ARG A 101 -13.63 -8.56 8.53
CA ARG A 101 -13.30 -7.22 8.99
C ARG A 101 -14.02 -6.18 8.13
N PRO A 102 -14.45 -5.04 8.71
CA PRO A 102 -15.07 -3.98 7.92
C PRO A 102 -14.06 -3.44 6.90
N CYS A 103 -14.49 -3.05 5.72
CA CYS A 103 -13.62 -2.32 4.78
C CYS A 103 -13.47 -0.86 5.21
N ARG A 104 -12.25 -0.30 5.13
CA ARG A 104 -11.98 1.12 5.44
C ARG A 104 -12.55 2.11 4.42
N CYS A 105 -12.98 1.62 3.26
CA CYS A 105 -13.28 2.45 2.09
C CYS A 105 -14.29 3.57 2.34
N SER A 106 -14.18 4.62 1.54
CA SER A 106 -15.23 5.63 1.39
C SER A 106 -16.25 5.21 0.32
N GLY A 107 -17.53 5.52 0.52
CA GLY A 107 -18.58 5.25 -0.47
C GLY A 107 -19.21 3.85 -0.40
N LYS A 108 -19.88 3.46 -1.48
CA LYS A 108 -20.52 2.14 -1.61
C LYS A 108 -19.44 1.09 -1.84
N CYS A 109 -19.52 -0.03 -1.11
CA CYS A 109 -18.51 -1.09 -1.17
C CYS A 109 -19.16 -2.45 -1.38
N LEU A 110 -18.47 -3.32 -2.13
CA LEU A 110 -18.88 -4.72 -2.34
C LEU A 110 -18.13 -5.70 -1.42
N HIS A 111 -17.30 -5.20 -0.51
CA HIS A 111 -16.56 -6.03 0.44
C HIS A 111 -17.52 -6.86 1.30
N ALA A 112 -17.16 -8.12 1.52
CA ALA A 112 -17.95 -9.10 2.26
C ALA A 112 -19.31 -9.44 1.63
N LEU A 113 -19.62 -8.96 0.41
CA LEU A 113 -20.74 -9.47 -0.37
C LEU A 113 -20.41 -10.82 -1.00
N GLN A 114 -21.44 -11.62 -1.21
CA GLN A 114 -21.33 -12.92 -1.87
C GLN A 114 -20.76 -12.76 -3.27
N CYS A 115 -19.85 -13.66 -3.64
CA CYS A 115 -19.37 -13.78 -5.01
C CYS A 115 -20.57 -13.98 -5.97
N GLY A 116 -20.52 -13.24 -7.08
CA GLY A 116 -21.54 -13.28 -8.14
C GLY A 116 -21.32 -14.37 -9.19
N GLU A 117 -20.24 -15.15 -9.08
CA GLU A 117 -20.02 -16.30 -9.96
C GLU A 117 -21.13 -17.35 -9.74
N ASP A 118 -21.66 -17.87 -10.84
CA ASP A 118 -22.70 -18.92 -10.89
C ASP A 118 -24.05 -18.56 -10.27
N ASP A 119 -24.54 -17.33 -10.50
CA ASP A 119 -25.77 -16.77 -9.90
C ASP A 119 -27.09 -17.54 -10.21
N ASP A 120 -27.06 -18.65 -10.96
CA ASP A 120 -28.25 -19.48 -11.27
C ASP A 120 -28.07 -21.01 -11.04
N GLY A 121 -26.94 -21.47 -10.49
CA GLY A 121 -26.60 -22.90 -10.37
C GLY A 121 -26.43 -23.44 -8.94
N PRO A 122 -26.51 -24.78 -8.73
CA PRO A 122 -26.19 -25.42 -7.44
C PRO A 122 -24.70 -25.31 -7.07
N ASP A 123 -23.85 -24.89 -8.00
CA ASP A 123 -22.39 -24.75 -7.85
C ASP A 123 -21.95 -23.32 -7.47
N ARG A 124 -22.87 -22.47 -6.99
CA ARG A 124 -22.57 -21.09 -6.60
C ARG A 124 -21.34 -21.00 -5.69
N CYS A 125 -20.38 -20.16 -6.09
CA CYS A 125 -19.19 -19.90 -5.29
C CYS A 125 -19.55 -19.38 -3.89
N PRO A 126 -19.15 -20.06 -2.80
CA PRO A 126 -19.46 -19.64 -1.43
C PRO A 126 -18.57 -18.49 -0.95
N GLY A 127 -17.61 -18.03 -1.77
CA GLY A 127 -16.68 -16.98 -1.41
C GLY A 127 -17.31 -15.59 -1.30
N LEU A 128 -16.56 -14.70 -0.65
CA LEU A 128 -16.92 -13.30 -0.44
C LEU A 128 -15.87 -12.40 -1.10
N TYR A 129 -16.32 -11.27 -1.62
CA TYR A 129 -15.41 -10.28 -2.20
C TYR A 129 -14.55 -9.59 -1.13
N ILE A 130 -13.24 -9.55 -1.36
CA ILE A 130 -12.26 -8.73 -0.67
C ILE A 130 -12.03 -7.48 -1.52
N HIS A 131 -12.04 -6.29 -0.92
CA HIS A 131 -11.68 -5.06 -1.64
C HIS A 131 -10.16 -4.99 -1.63
N VAL A 132 -9.56 -5.30 -2.77
CA VAL A 132 -8.11 -5.47 -2.89
C VAL A 132 -7.41 -4.18 -3.29
N ASP A 133 -8.10 -3.28 -3.98
CA ASP A 133 -7.46 -2.06 -4.45
C ASP A 133 -8.43 -0.91 -4.75
N ARG A 134 -7.92 0.33 -4.68
CA ARG A 134 -8.61 1.54 -5.14
C ARG A 134 -7.64 2.46 -5.87
N TYR A 135 -8.08 2.97 -7.01
CA TYR A 135 -7.31 3.91 -7.83
C TYR A 135 -8.23 4.84 -8.62
N PRO A 136 -7.70 5.89 -9.27
CA PRO A 136 -8.57 6.80 -9.99
C PRO A 136 -9.31 6.17 -11.18
N GLY A 137 -10.57 6.56 -11.40
CA GLY A 137 -11.51 5.85 -12.27
C GLY A 137 -11.57 6.33 -13.71
N GLY A 138 -11.27 7.60 -14.00
CA GLY A 138 -11.41 8.09 -15.37
C GLY A 138 -10.79 9.45 -15.66
N MET A 139 -10.24 9.61 -16.85
CA MET A 139 -9.44 10.78 -17.25
C MET A 139 -10.08 12.16 -17.02
N PHE A 140 -11.40 12.26 -17.00
CA PHE A 140 -12.14 13.53 -16.93
C PHE A 140 -13.02 13.67 -15.69
N ALA A 141 -13.07 12.66 -14.83
CA ALA A 141 -13.96 12.62 -13.68
C ALA A 141 -13.14 12.56 -12.40
N VAL A 142 -12.67 13.71 -11.92
CA VAL A 142 -11.75 13.82 -10.78
C VAL A 142 -12.27 13.24 -9.46
N ALA A 143 -13.58 12.97 -9.38
CA ALA A 143 -14.22 12.35 -8.22
C ALA A 143 -14.52 10.86 -8.43
N ASP A 144 -14.30 10.32 -9.64
CA ASP A 144 -14.58 8.92 -9.96
C ASP A 144 -13.37 8.06 -9.59
N TRP A 145 -13.58 7.07 -8.73
CA TRP A 145 -12.59 6.10 -8.31
C TRP A 145 -13.00 4.71 -8.80
N GLN A 146 -12.02 3.90 -9.15
CA GLN A 146 -12.20 2.49 -9.45
C GLN A 146 -11.79 1.66 -8.23
N ASP A 147 -12.70 0.81 -7.78
CA ASP A 147 -12.45 -0.22 -6.79
C ASP A 147 -12.24 -1.56 -7.49
N GLU A 148 -11.29 -2.33 -6.99
CA GLU A 148 -11.02 -3.70 -7.38
C GLU A 148 -11.32 -4.66 -6.24
N TYR A 149 -11.99 -5.74 -6.57
CA TYR A 149 -12.38 -6.78 -5.63
C TYR A 149 -11.91 -8.14 -6.12
N GLU A 150 -11.55 -9.03 -5.21
CA GLU A 150 -11.19 -10.41 -5.49
C GLU A 150 -11.98 -11.36 -4.57
N CYS A 151 -12.54 -12.43 -5.13
CA CYS A 151 -13.21 -13.46 -4.35
C CYS A 151 -12.18 -14.28 -3.56
N ASN A 152 -12.38 -14.39 -2.24
CA ASN A 152 -11.46 -15.11 -1.35
C ASN A 152 -11.44 -16.65 -1.51
N VAL A 153 -12.24 -17.21 -2.42
CA VAL A 153 -12.34 -18.66 -2.67
C VAL A 153 -11.96 -19.00 -4.11
N CYS A 154 -12.64 -18.42 -5.11
CA CYS A 154 -12.39 -18.74 -6.52
C CYS A 154 -11.39 -17.79 -7.21
N GLY A 155 -11.02 -16.68 -6.57
CA GLY A 155 -10.12 -15.68 -7.16
C GLY A 155 -10.77 -14.78 -8.21
N GLU A 156 -12.08 -14.90 -8.44
CA GLU A 156 -12.80 -14.05 -9.39
C GLU A 156 -12.63 -12.57 -9.05
N ALA A 157 -12.13 -11.80 -10.01
CA ALA A 157 -11.90 -10.37 -9.87
C ALA A 157 -13.10 -9.57 -10.41
N LEU A 158 -13.47 -8.51 -9.70
CA LEU A 158 -14.54 -7.60 -10.08
C LEU A 158 -14.07 -6.16 -9.89
N THR A 159 -14.28 -5.33 -10.91
CA THR A 159 -14.02 -3.89 -10.82
C THR A 159 -15.33 -3.10 -10.83
N THR A 160 -15.47 -2.11 -9.96
CA THR A 160 -16.62 -1.19 -9.96
C THR A 160 -16.19 0.24 -9.68
N SER A 161 -17.01 1.21 -10.07
CA SER A 161 -16.69 2.63 -9.89
C SER A 161 -17.46 3.22 -8.71
N VAL A 162 -16.85 4.18 -8.02
CA VAL A 162 -17.42 4.88 -6.88
C VAL A 162 -17.09 6.37 -6.97
N GLU A 163 -18.12 7.19 -6.83
CA GLU A 163 -17.96 8.64 -6.85
C GLU A 163 -17.69 9.17 -5.44
N LEU A 164 -16.57 9.88 -5.27
CA LEU A 164 -16.12 10.48 -4.01
C LEU A 164 -15.85 11.98 -4.19
N PRO A 165 -16.87 12.86 -4.24
CA PRO A 165 -16.69 14.29 -4.49
C PRO A 165 -15.83 15.01 -3.43
N ALA A 166 -15.79 14.48 -2.20
CA ALA A 166 -14.99 15.04 -1.11
C ALA A 166 -13.50 14.63 -1.17
N ILE A 167 -13.14 13.71 -2.07
CA ILE A 167 -11.79 13.15 -2.20
C ILE A 167 -11.47 13.10 -3.70
N PRO A 168 -11.31 14.25 -4.37
CA PRO A 168 -10.88 14.24 -5.75
C PRO A 168 -9.46 13.66 -5.82
N TRP A 169 -9.15 12.83 -6.81
CA TRP A 169 -7.82 12.26 -6.99
C TRP A 169 -6.87 13.13 -7.82
N GLY A 170 -7.38 14.23 -8.37
CA GLY A 170 -6.61 15.19 -9.13
C GLY A 170 -7.38 16.49 -9.37
N GLU A 171 -6.82 17.34 -10.22
CA GLU A 171 -7.42 18.61 -10.64
C GLU A 171 -7.79 18.59 -12.12
N ALA A 172 -8.91 19.23 -12.47
CA ALA A 172 -9.27 19.41 -13.86
C ALA A 172 -8.27 20.36 -14.54
N GLY A 173 -7.51 19.84 -15.49
CA GLY A 173 -6.62 20.58 -16.36
C GLY A 173 -7.23 20.85 -17.75
N PRO A 174 -6.53 21.63 -18.59
CA PRO A 174 -7.02 21.98 -19.93
C PRO A 174 -7.14 20.79 -20.89
N ASN A 175 -6.40 19.70 -20.65
CA ASN A 175 -6.33 18.52 -21.53
C ASN A 175 -6.71 17.20 -20.82
N GLY A 176 -7.38 17.27 -19.65
CA GLY A 176 -7.67 16.10 -18.83
C GLY A 176 -7.37 16.36 -17.36
N THR A 177 -7.36 15.31 -16.54
CA THR A 177 -7.05 15.45 -15.11
C THR A 177 -5.55 15.44 -14.87
N ILE A 178 -5.08 16.38 -14.06
CA ILE A 178 -3.75 16.39 -13.46
C ILE A 178 -3.85 15.60 -12.16
N VAL A 179 -3.32 14.38 -12.14
CA VAL A 179 -3.29 13.52 -10.95
C VAL A 179 -2.43 14.19 -9.88
N TYR A 180 -2.87 14.16 -8.62
CA TYR A 180 -2.03 14.68 -7.54
C TYR A 180 -0.79 13.82 -7.33
N ASP A 181 0.35 14.43 -6.95
CA ASP A 181 1.59 13.67 -6.72
C ASP A 181 1.38 12.57 -5.67
N ASN A 182 1.97 11.41 -5.92
CA ASN A 182 1.91 10.20 -5.09
C ASN A 182 0.52 9.55 -4.98
N VAL A 183 -0.47 9.98 -5.75
CA VAL A 183 -1.71 9.21 -5.93
C VAL A 183 -1.43 8.10 -6.94
N ARG A 184 -1.32 6.86 -6.45
CA ARG A 184 -1.06 5.69 -7.29
C ARG A 184 -2.13 5.56 -8.36
N HIS A 185 -1.72 5.51 -9.63
CA HIS A 185 -2.63 5.33 -10.75
C HIS A 185 -2.12 4.28 -11.76
N PRO A 186 -2.56 3.03 -11.68
CA PRO A 186 -2.07 1.96 -12.55
C PRO A 186 -2.43 2.14 -14.04
N ASN A 187 -3.46 2.94 -14.33
CA ASN A 187 -3.95 3.15 -15.69
C ASN A 187 -3.35 4.38 -16.41
N PHE A 188 -2.57 5.22 -15.69
CA PHE A 188 -2.05 6.47 -16.24
C PHE A 188 -0.58 6.53 -15.84
N SER A 189 0.32 6.29 -16.79
CA SER A 189 1.75 6.51 -16.58
C SER A 189 1.98 7.94 -16.07
N GLU A 190 2.87 8.11 -15.09
CA GLU A 190 3.17 9.40 -14.44
C GLU A 190 3.74 10.48 -15.39
N GLY A 191 3.99 10.14 -16.67
CA GLY A 191 4.17 11.11 -17.75
C GLY A 191 2.88 11.24 -18.53
N GLY A 192 2.15 12.34 -18.35
CA GLY A 192 1.01 12.68 -19.20
C GLY A 192 1.41 12.65 -20.68
N TYR A 193 0.51 12.13 -21.52
CA TYR A 193 0.56 12.15 -22.98
C TYR A 193 1.95 12.41 -23.60
N ASP A 194 2.71 11.36 -23.86
CA ASP A 194 3.71 11.38 -24.93
C ASP A 194 3.23 10.39 -26.00
N ASP A 195 2.74 10.95 -27.10
CA ASP A 195 2.92 10.49 -28.48
C ASP A 195 3.93 9.33 -28.71
N GLY A 196 3.62 8.13 -28.22
CA GLY A 196 4.34 6.91 -28.57
C GLY A 196 5.75 6.78 -27.99
N TYR A 197 6.05 7.44 -26.88
CA TYR A 197 7.29 7.23 -26.14
C TYR A 197 7.06 6.31 -24.92
N ASP A 198 7.62 5.10 -24.99
CA ASP A 198 7.55 4.03 -23.99
C ASP A 198 8.50 4.36 -22.81
N PRO A 199 8.01 4.78 -21.64
CA PRO A 199 8.88 5.11 -20.53
C PRO A 199 9.24 3.81 -19.80
N GLY A 200 10.51 3.41 -19.90
CA GLY A 200 11.04 2.24 -19.20
C GLY A 200 10.82 2.28 -17.68
N CYS A 201 11.00 1.12 -17.03
CA CYS A 201 10.79 0.93 -15.60
C CYS A 201 11.71 1.82 -14.76
N PHE A 202 11.11 2.76 -14.01
CA PHE A 202 11.85 3.74 -13.21
C PHE A 202 12.53 3.15 -11.97
N GLU A 203 12.16 1.94 -11.53
CA GLU A 203 12.75 1.31 -10.34
C GLU A 203 14.11 0.64 -10.65
N CYS A 204 14.34 0.17 -11.87
CA CYS A 204 15.61 -0.48 -12.28
C CYS A 204 16.49 0.37 -13.22
N GLY A 205 16.00 1.53 -13.68
CA GLY A 205 16.75 2.44 -14.56
C GLY A 205 16.99 1.91 -15.99
N ALA A 206 16.24 0.88 -16.42
CA ALA A 206 16.31 0.37 -17.78
C ALA A 206 15.75 1.40 -18.79
N LYS A 207 16.49 1.66 -19.87
CA LYS A 207 16.09 2.63 -20.91
C LYS A 207 14.93 2.10 -21.76
N ALA A 208 14.16 3.05 -22.31
CA ALA A 208 13.04 2.83 -23.23
C ALA A 208 13.32 1.74 -24.28
N GLY A 209 12.44 0.73 -24.36
CA GLY A 209 12.51 -0.38 -25.31
C GLY A 209 12.67 -1.78 -24.69
N TYR A 210 12.96 -1.87 -23.39
CA TYR A 210 12.99 -3.14 -22.67
C TYR A 210 11.68 -3.35 -21.93
N ARG A 211 10.82 -4.24 -22.45
CA ARG A 211 9.66 -4.73 -21.71
C ARG A 211 10.16 -5.66 -20.62
N CYS A 212 9.78 -5.41 -19.37
CA CYS A 212 9.79 -6.45 -18.35
C CYS A 212 8.71 -7.47 -18.71
N THR A 213 9.05 -8.47 -19.53
CA THR A 213 8.22 -9.66 -19.70
C THR A 213 8.67 -10.70 -18.69
N CYS A 214 7.79 -11.12 -17.79
CA CYS A 214 7.96 -12.40 -17.10
C CYS A 214 7.91 -13.49 -18.17
N GLY A 215 9.07 -14.01 -18.57
CA GLY A 215 9.14 -15.13 -19.51
C GLY A 215 8.77 -16.43 -18.81
N ASP A 216 8.15 -17.35 -19.53
CA ASP A 216 7.81 -18.70 -19.05
C ASP A 216 9.03 -19.62 -18.88
N GLU A 217 10.26 -19.13 -19.10
CA GLU A 217 11.48 -19.93 -19.00
C GLU A 217 12.19 -19.72 -17.66
N PRO A 218 12.54 -20.80 -16.94
CA PRO A 218 13.19 -20.73 -15.65
C PRO A 218 14.70 -20.49 -15.81
N GLU A 219 15.13 -19.24 -15.82
CA GLU A 219 16.54 -18.88 -15.60
C GLU A 219 16.87 -18.92 -14.09
N PRO A 220 18.09 -19.33 -13.69
CA PRO A 220 18.37 -19.77 -12.32
C PRO A 220 18.72 -18.66 -11.31
N GLU A 221 18.73 -17.39 -11.70
CA GLU A 221 19.12 -16.29 -10.82
C GLU A 221 18.01 -15.23 -10.78
N GLY A 222 17.24 -15.24 -9.69
CA GLY A 222 16.19 -14.25 -9.44
C GLY A 222 16.75 -12.83 -9.28
N CYS A 223 15.94 -11.84 -9.61
CA CYS A 223 16.32 -10.43 -9.52
C CYS A 223 16.13 -9.92 -8.07
N GLU A 224 17.22 -9.57 -7.38
CA GLU A 224 17.18 -9.01 -6.01
C GLU A 224 16.50 -7.63 -5.95
N GLU A 225 16.29 -6.95 -7.08
CA GLU A 225 15.89 -5.54 -7.14
C GLU A 225 14.36 -5.34 -7.25
N CYS A 226 13.61 -6.34 -7.73
CA CYS A 226 12.13 -6.27 -7.81
C CYS A 226 11.41 -7.00 -6.66
N GLY A 227 12.15 -7.63 -5.73
CA GLY A 227 11.58 -8.30 -4.54
C GLY A 227 10.71 -9.53 -4.84
N ALA A 228 10.57 -9.94 -6.10
CA ALA A 228 9.80 -11.11 -6.51
C ALA A 228 10.63 -12.39 -6.33
N GLY A 229 10.59 -12.97 -5.13
CA GLY A 229 11.24 -14.25 -4.81
C GLY A 229 10.53 -15.47 -5.41
N GLY A 230 10.28 -15.48 -6.72
CA GLY A 230 9.65 -16.57 -7.46
C GLY A 230 10.51 -17.08 -8.63
N PRO A 231 10.21 -18.25 -9.21
CA PRO A 231 11.02 -18.93 -10.25
C PRO A 231 10.98 -18.25 -11.63
N TYR A 232 10.46 -17.03 -11.72
CA TYR A 232 10.34 -16.28 -12.97
C TYR A 232 11.47 -15.25 -13.03
N GLY A 233 12.47 -15.51 -13.88
CA GLY A 233 13.57 -14.59 -14.12
C GLY A 233 13.11 -13.36 -14.93
N CYS A 234 13.63 -12.19 -14.58
CA CYS A 234 13.54 -11.02 -15.44
C CYS A 234 14.70 -11.04 -16.43
N ASN A 235 14.44 -10.97 -17.73
CA ASN A 235 15.47 -10.65 -18.71
C ASN A 235 15.63 -9.12 -18.80
N CYS A 236 16.81 -8.63 -18.47
CA CYS A 236 17.20 -7.22 -18.59
C CYS A 236 17.76 -6.92 -20.00
#